data_AF-W5JWI8-F1
#
_entry.id   AF-W5JWI8-F1
#
_cell.length_a   1.000
_cell.length_b   1.000
_cell.length_c   1.000
_cell.angle_alpha   90.00
_cell.angle_beta   90.00
_cell.angle_gamma   90.00
#
_symmetry.space_group_name_H-M   'P 1'
#
loop_
_entity.id
_entity.type
_entity.pdbx_description
1 polymer ?
#
loop_
_entity_poly.entity_id
_entity_poly.type
_entity_poly.pdbx_seq_one_letter_code
_entity_poly.pdbx_strand_id
1 'polypeptide(L)'
;MPAISRGARAAIQECKHQFRNRRWNCSTVDDVSVFGPISNIGSPEIAFVYALAAAAASSFIARACRDGQLASCGCSRSLRPTKLNEDWTWGGCGDDMEFGYKFSQTFIDTKEKEKNVALVG
;
A
#
# COMPACT_ATOMS: atom_id res chain seq x y z
N MET A 1 3.59 9.21 -9.66
CA MET A 1 2.26 8.55 -9.57
C MET A 1 1.47 9.07 -8.37
N PRO A 2 0.36 9.79 -8.57
CA PRO A 2 -0.41 10.41 -7.48
C PRO A 2 -1.03 9.42 -6.47
N ALA A 3 -1.49 8.24 -6.93
CA ALA A 3 -2.07 7.22 -6.07
C ALA A 3 -1.10 6.74 -4.98
N ILE A 4 0.16 6.49 -5.35
CA ILE A 4 1.22 6.06 -4.44
C ILE A 4 1.56 7.16 -3.42
N SER A 5 1.68 8.42 -3.87
CA SER A 5 1.95 9.54 -2.97
C SER A 5 0.83 9.76 -1.95
N ARG A 6 -0.44 9.62 -2.36
CA ARG A 6 -1.58 9.66 -1.43
C ARG A 6 -1.56 8.48 -0.47
N GLY A 7 -1.23 7.27 -0.94
CA GLY A 7 -1.06 6.09 -0.11
C GLY A 7 0.02 6.27 0.96
N ALA A 8 1.17 6.84 0.60
CA ALA A 8 2.26 7.16 1.54
C ALA A 8 1.78 8.09 2.67
N ARG A 9 1.14 9.21 2.32
CA ARG A 9 0.62 10.17 3.31
C ARG A 9 -0.44 9.54 4.21
N ALA A 10 -1.34 8.76 3.62
CA ALA A 10 -2.37 8.05 4.38
C ALA A 10 -1.75 7.04 5.36
N ALA A 11 -0.71 6.30 4.95
CA ALA A 11 0.01 5.39 5.83
C ALA A 11 0.63 6.12 7.04
N ILE A 12 1.27 7.27 6.82
CA ILE A 12 1.88 8.04 7.92
C ILE A 12 0.81 8.62 8.86
N GLN A 13 -0.27 9.16 8.30
CA GLN A 13 -1.39 9.66 9.09
C GLN A 13 -1.99 8.55 9.96
N GLU A 14 -2.19 7.36 9.40
CA GLU A 14 -2.69 6.21 10.14
C GLU A 14 -1.67 5.72 11.20
N CYS A 15 -0.39 5.72 10.88
CA CYS A 15 0.66 5.40 11.84
C CYS A 15 0.67 6.35 13.05
N LYS A 16 0.64 7.67 12.78
CA LYS A 16 0.50 8.71 13.81
C LYS A 16 -0.79 8.52 14.61
N HIS A 17 -1.88 8.14 13.96
CA HIS A 17 -3.15 7.86 14.64
C HIS A 17 -3.06 6.67 15.60
N GLN A 18 -2.55 5.53 15.13
CA GLN A 18 -2.42 4.30 15.92
C GLN A 18 -1.48 4.47 17.12
N PHE A 19 -0.40 5.23 16.94
CA PHE A 19 0.64 5.41 17.97
C PHE A 19 0.53 6.73 18.77
N ARG A 20 -0.56 7.50 18.63
CA ARG A 20 -0.74 8.81 19.27
C ARG A 20 -0.53 8.84 20.79
N ASN A 21 -0.82 7.73 21.46
CA ASN A 21 -0.71 7.57 22.93
C ASN A 21 0.46 6.65 23.34
N ARG A 22 1.46 6.48 22.46
CA ARG A 22 2.65 5.66 22.71
C ARG A 22 3.89 6.55 22.80
N ARG A 23 4.94 6.06 23.47
CA ARG A 23 6.22 6.78 23.63
C ARG A 23 6.86 7.09 22.27
N TRP A 24 6.79 6.15 21.34
CA TRP A 24 7.06 6.39 19.92
C TRP A 24 5.72 6.64 19.22
N ASN A 25 5.56 7.82 18.62
CA ASN A 25 4.28 8.32 18.08
C ASN A 25 4.30 8.49 16.54
N CYS A 26 5.25 7.84 15.87
CA CYS A 26 5.43 7.92 14.41
C CYS A 26 5.82 9.31 13.86
N SER A 27 6.27 10.26 14.70
CA SER A 27 6.71 11.59 14.25
C SER A 27 8.04 11.60 13.50
N THR A 28 8.83 10.52 13.60
CA THR A 28 10.13 10.39 12.94
C THR A 28 10.02 9.99 11.46
N VAL A 29 8.82 9.63 11.00
CA VAL A 29 8.56 9.26 9.60
C VAL A 29 8.12 10.53 8.87
N ASP A 30 8.94 10.98 7.91
CA ASP A 30 8.67 12.18 7.12
C ASP A 30 7.47 11.97 6.18
N ASP A 31 6.59 12.97 6.05
CA ASP A 31 5.28 12.91 5.37
C ASP A 31 5.37 12.59 3.87
N VAL A 32 6.59 12.50 3.32
CA VAL A 32 6.87 12.37 1.89
C VAL A 32 7.45 11.02 1.49
N SER A 33 8.19 10.32 2.36
CA SER A 33 8.90 9.08 1.98
C SER A 33 8.75 7.93 2.96
N VAL A 34 7.73 7.09 2.74
CA VAL A 34 7.65 5.73 3.33
C VAL A 34 8.24 4.65 2.41
N PHE A 35 8.56 5.00 1.16
CA PHE A 35 9.05 4.05 0.16
C PHE A 35 10.56 4.26 -0.05
N GLY A 36 11.35 3.52 0.72
CA GLY A 36 12.81 3.60 0.79
C GLY A 36 13.30 3.28 2.21
N PRO A 37 14.60 3.48 2.52
CA PRO A 37 15.08 3.35 3.89
C PRO A 37 14.46 4.44 4.77
N ILE A 38 13.50 4.06 5.61
CA ILE A 38 12.86 4.96 6.59
C ILE A 38 13.77 5.09 7.82
N SER A 39 14.51 4.03 8.14
CA SER A 39 15.50 3.99 9.21
C SER A 39 16.53 2.90 8.94
N ASN A 40 17.75 3.08 9.43
CA ASN A 40 18.78 2.03 9.43
C ASN A 40 18.64 1.08 10.64
N ILE A 41 17.62 1.28 11.48
CA ILE A 41 17.36 0.49 12.69
C ILE A 41 16.19 -0.46 12.42
N GLY A 42 16.46 -1.76 12.51
CA GLY A 42 15.43 -2.80 12.51
C GLY A 42 14.69 -2.84 13.84
N SER A 43 13.51 -2.23 13.90
CA SER A 43 12.65 -2.20 15.10
C SER A 43 11.22 -2.63 14.74
N PRO A 44 10.44 -3.16 15.71
CA PRO A 44 9.04 -3.53 15.48
C PRO A 44 8.20 -2.36 14.97
N GLU A 45 8.48 -1.14 15.43
CA GLU A 45 7.83 0.10 15.01
C GLU A 45 8.06 0.37 13.51
N ILE A 46 9.30 0.22 13.05
CA ILE A 46 9.64 0.41 11.64
C ILE A 46 9.05 -0.71 10.76
N ALA A 47 9.02 -1.96 11.24
CA ALA A 47 8.34 -3.05 10.55
C ALA A 47 6.83 -2.76 10.36
N PHE A 48 6.18 -2.18 11.38
CA PHE A 48 4.80 -1.73 11.28
C PHE A 48 4.61 -0.65 10.21
N VAL A 49 5.50 0.34 10.14
CA VAL A 49 5.44 1.40 9.11
C VAL A 49 5.56 0.81 7.71
N TYR A 50 6.49 -0.12 7.48
CA TYR A 50 6.64 -0.79 6.18
C TYR A 50 5.38 -1.58 5.80
N ALA A 51 4.81 -2.34 6.74
CA ALA A 51 3.58 -3.08 6.50
C ALA A 51 2.41 -2.16 6.13
N LEU A 52 2.27 -1.04 6.84
CA LEU A 52 1.22 -0.06 6.58
C LEU A 52 1.43 0.67 5.25
N ALA A 53 2.67 1.03 4.91
CA ALA A 53 3.02 1.63 3.63
C ALA A 53 2.71 0.68 2.46
N ALA A 54 3.04 -0.61 2.60
CA ALA A 54 2.73 -1.62 1.59
C ALA A 54 1.21 -1.79 1.42
N ALA A 55 0.48 -1.94 2.52
CA ALA A 55 -0.98 -2.05 2.48
C ALA A 55 -1.65 -0.80 1.87
N ALA A 56 -1.17 0.39 2.22
CA ALA A 56 -1.66 1.64 1.66
C ALA A 56 -1.36 1.75 0.17
N ALA A 57 -0.16 1.36 -0.27
CA ALA A 57 0.18 1.31 -1.70
C ALA A 57 -0.81 0.42 -2.47
N SER A 58 -0.97 -0.84 -2.06
CA SER A 58 -1.86 -1.79 -2.74
C SER A 58 -3.30 -1.26 -2.81
N SER A 59 -3.81 -0.76 -1.68
CA SER A 59 -5.20 -0.30 -1.56
C SER A 59 -5.46 0.97 -2.39
N PHE A 60 -4.55 1.94 -2.37
CA PHE A 60 -4.73 3.18 -3.12
C PHE A 60 -4.56 3.00 -4.62
N ILE A 61 -3.69 2.07 -5.05
CA ILE A 61 -3.57 1.70 -6.46
C ILE A 61 -4.86 1.01 -6.92
N ALA A 62 -5.36 0.03 -6.17
CA ALA A 62 -6.60 -0.68 -6.49
C ALA A 62 -7.81 0.28 -6.62
N ARG A 63 -7.92 1.25 -5.71
CA ARG A 63 -8.95 2.31 -5.79
C ARG A 63 -8.74 3.23 -6.99
N ALA A 64 -7.50 3.62 -7.29
CA ALA A 64 -7.22 4.44 -8.47
C ALA A 64 -7.57 3.71 -9.77
N CYS A 65 -7.44 2.38 -9.83
CA CYS A 65 -7.92 1.55 -10.94
C CYS A 65 -9.45 1.59 -11.05
N ARG A 66 -10.16 1.38 -9.93
CA ARG A 66 -11.62 1.45 -9.86
C ARG A 66 -12.15 2.82 -10.33
N ASP A 67 -11.50 3.89 -9.89
CA ASP A 67 -11.89 5.27 -10.20
C ASP A 67 -11.46 5.72 -11.61
N GLY A 68 -10.84 4.85 -12.42
CA GLY A 68 -10.39 5.16 -13.78
C GLY A 68 -9.20 6.12 -13.87
N GLN A 69 -8.46 6.31 -12.78
CA GLN A 69 -7.32 7.24 -12.72
C GLN A 69 -6.03 6.64 -13.31
N LEU A 70 -6.00 5.34 -13.59
CA LEU A 70 -4.88 4.61 -14.16
C LEU A 70 -5.32 3.89 -15.43
N ALA A 71 -4.69 4.19 -16.57
CA ALA A 71 -5.05 3.58 -17.86
C ALA A 71 -4.68 2.08 -17.95
N SER A 72 -3.80 1.59 -17.09
CA SER A 72 -3.28 0.22 -17.11
C SER A 72 -4.18 -0.82 -16.41
N CYS A 73 -5.25 -0.39 -15.74
CA CYS A 73 -6.12 -1.24 -14.94
C CYS A 73 -7.55 -0.69 -14.89
N GLY A 74 -8.47 -1.41 -14.25
CA GLY A 74 -9.87 -1.02 -14.11
C GLY A 74 -10.53 -1.65 -12.88
N CYS A 75 -11.83 -1.90 -12.97
CA CYS A 75 -12.57 -2.59 -11.93
C CYS A 75 -12.06 -4.02 -11.70
N SER A 76 -12.20 -4.51 -10.47
CA SER A 76 -11.95 -5.91 -10.14
C SER A 76 -12.75 -6.86 -11.04
N ARG A 77 -12.10 -7.95 -11.45
CA ARG A 77 -12.70 -9.06 -12.21
C ARG A 77 -13.16 -10.21 -11.31
N SER A 78 -13.29 -9.97 -10.01
CA SER A 78 -13.74 -10.99 -9.05
C SER A 78 -15.13 -11.53 -9.40
N LEU A 79 -15.22 -12.85 -9.48
CA LEU A 79 -16.47 -13.56 -9.65
C LEU A 79 -17.37 -13.39 -8.42
N ARG A 80 -18.68 -13.56 -8.61
CA ARG A 80 -19.66 -13.63 -7.52
C ARG A 80 -19.21 -14.67 -6.50
N PRO A 81 -19.08 -14.32 -5.20
CA PRO A 81 -18.76 -15.29 -4.18
C PRO A 81 -19.84 -16.38 -4.08
N THR A 82 -19.43 -17.65 -4.02
CA THR A 82 -20.36 -18.80 -3.94
C THR A 82 -21.21 -18.80 -2.67
N LYS A 83 -20.73 -18.15 -1.60
CA LYS A 83 -21.45 -18.02 -0.31
C LYS A 83 -22.34 -16.78 -0.23
N LEU A 84 -22.43 -15.98 -1.28
CA LEU A 84 -23.29 -14.80 -1.29
C LEU A 84 -24.75 -15.22 -1.47
N ASN A 85 -25.60 -14.84 -0.52
CA ASN A 85 -27.05 -15.09 -0.57
C ASN A 85 -27.61 -14.72 -1.95
N GLU A 86 -28.41 -15.61 -2.54
CA GLU A 86 -29.02 -15.47 -3.86
C GLU A 86 -29.84 -14.18 -4.01
N ASP A 87 -30.46 -13.71 -2.93
CA ASP A 87 -31.25 -12.46 -2.90
C ASP A 87 -30.38 -11.22 -3.13
N TRP A 88 -29.06 -11.32 -2.95
CA TRP A 88 -28.12 -10.21 -3.12
C TRP A 88 -27.54 -10.23 -4.53
N THR A 89 -27.57 -9.09 -5.20
CA THR A 89 -26.91 -8.90 -6.50
C THR A 89 -25.43 -8.60 -6.32
N TRP A 90 -24.56 -9.39 -6.96
CA TRP A 90 -23.14 -9.08 -7.09
C TRP A 90 -22.89 -8.24 -8.34
N GLY A 91 -22.25 -7.08 -8.19
CA GLY A 91 -21.98 -6.20 -9.30
C GLY A 91 -21.37 -4.86 -8.86
N GLY A 92 -21.35 -3.92 -9.79
CA GLY A 92 -20.66 -2.64 -9.61
C GLY A 92 -19.17 -2.71 -9.95
N CYS A 93 -18.45 -1.64 -9.66
CA CYS A 93 -17.01 -1.55 -9.87
C CYS A 93 -16.29 -1.65 -8.52
N GLY A 94 -15.66 -2.80 -8.25
CA GLY A 94 -14.87 -3.03 -7.05
C GLY A 94 -13.39 -2.69 -7.23
N ASP A 95 -12.67 -2.53 -6.12
CA ASP A 95 -11.21 -2.32 -6.11
C ASP A 95 -10.49 -3.59 -6.62
N ASP A 96 -9.64 -3.47 -7.64
CA ASP A 96 -8.80 -4.57 -8.14
C ASP A 96 -7.57 -4.76 -7.24
N MET A 97 -7.78 -5.47 -6.13
CA MET A 97 -6.73 -5.74 -5.14
C MET A 97 -5.60 -6.63 -5.67
N GLU A 98 -5.88 -7.50 -6.64
CA GLU A 98 -4.84 -8.35 -7.23
C GLU A 98 -3.86 -7.51 -8.06
N PHE A 99 -4.37 -6.61 -8.89
CA PHE A 99 -3.54 -5.65 -9.60
C PHE A 99 -2.79 -4.73 -8.62
N GLY A 100 -3.50 -4.19 -7.63
CA GLY A 100 -2.91 -3.29 -6.62
C GLY A 100 -1.73 -3.93 -5.89
N TYR A 101 -1.87 -5.20 -5.46
CA TYR A 101 -0.81 -5.95 -4.80
C TYR A 101 0.39 -6.22 -5.71
N LYS A 102 0.17 -6.72 -6.94
CA LYS A 102 1.25 -7.00 -7.90
C LYS A 102 2.02 -5.74 -8.27
N PHE A 103 1.30 -4.65 -8.50
CA PHE A 103 1.91 -3.36 -8.77
C PHE A 103 2.71 -2.85 -7.57
N SER A 104 2.13 -2.86 -6.37
CA SER A 104 2.80 -2.34 -5.17
C SER A 104 4.05 -3.14 -4.83
N GLN A 105 4.00 -4.47 -4.96
CA GLN A 105 5.15 -5.33 -4.76
C GLN A 105 6.29 -4.95 -5.72
N THR A 106 5.99 -4.81 -7.00
CA THR A 106 6.98 -4.39 -7.99
C THR A 106 7.56 -3.01 -7.66
N PHE A 107 6.71 -2.05 -7.30
CA PHE A 107 7.12 -0.68 -6.98
C PHE A 107 8.02 -0.59 -5.74
N ILE A 108 7.66 -1.29 -4.66
CA ILE A 108 8.37 -1.25 -3.37
C ILE A 108 9.67 -2.07 -3.46
N ASP A 109 9.60 -3.29 -4.00
CA ASP A 109 10.73 -4.23 -4.01
C ASP A 109 11.84 -3.83 -5.00
N THR A 110 11.53 -3.04 -6.03
CA THR A 110 12.55 -2.57 -6.98
C THR A 110 13.69 -1.84 -6.25
N LYS A 111 13.38 -1.05 -5.22
CA LYS A 111 14.38 -0.31 -4.45
C LYS A 111 15.23 -1.20 -3.54
N GLU A 112 14.66 -2.25 -2.97
CA GLU A 112 15.41 -3.20 -2.13
C GLU A 112 16.29 -4.13 -2.97
N LYS A 113 15.86 -4.47 -4.20
CA LYS A 113 16.67 -5.21 -5.17
C LYS A 113 17.89 -4.42 -5.62
N GLU A 114 17.77 -3.12 -5.87
CA GLU A 114 18.91 -2.24 -6.24
C GLU A 114 20.01 -2.22 -5.16
N LYS A 115 19.64 -2.24 -3.86
CA LYS A 115 20.62 -2.32 -2.76
C LYS A 115 21.32 -3.68 -2.67
N ASN A 116 20.60 -4.77 -2.88
CA ASN A 116 21.18 -6.12 -2.84
C ASN A 116 22.16 -6.36 -4.00
N VAL A 117 21.87 -5.79 -5.18
CA VAL A 117 22.81 -5.83 -6.32
C VAL A 117 24.09 -5.05 -6.02
N ALA A 118 24.00 -3.92 -5.30
CA ALA A 118 25.17 -3.13 -4.91
C ALA A 118 26.06 -3.76 -3.82
N LEU A 119 25.57 -4.77 -3.09
CA LEU A 119 26.34 -5.50 -2.06
C LEU A 119 27.01 -6.78 -2.58
N VAL A 120 26.72 -7.18 -3.83
CA VAL A 120 27.29 -8.37 -4.49
C VAL A 120 28.24 -7.95 -5.63
N GLY A 121 28.52 -6.65 -5.78
CA GLY A 121 29.46 -6.09 -6.75
C GLY A 121 30.82 -5.77 -6.15
#